data_AF-A0A958ZLZ4-F1
#
_entry.id   AF-A0A958ZLZ4-F1
#
_cell.length_a   1.000
_cell.length_b   1.000
_cell.length_c   1.000
_cell.angle_alpha   90.00
_cell.angle_beta   90.00
_cell.angle_gamma   90.00
#
_symmetry.space_group_name_H-M   'P 1'
#
loop_
_entity.id
_entity.type
_entity.pdbx_description
1 polymer ?
#
loop_
_entity_poly.entity_id
_entity_poly.type
_entity_poly.pdbx_seq_one_letter_code
_entity_poly.pdbx_strand_id
1 'polypeptide(L)'
;MGTWGTGISSNDVYEDINYEFFELYNQGMEVSAITLKLIQENKELIDSHEDQNNFWIAIAKSQWECKDLDPKIFNQIKDIVESGKDIKLWKQLDASESDLTKRKKVLENFLNKISTEKKTARRRKVKKLRNAIFEKGDCLIFKLSDEDYCGAFVLESEKETEFGLNLIVVTNIKKTEKPTVKDFESAKVLYHLEQQINKEFKPQEQISWYYAQFFNKAETKFE
;
A
#
# COMPACT_ATOMS: atom_id res chain seq x y z
N MET A 1 2.13 3.32 -12.06
CA MET A 1 3.14 2.94 -13.08
C MET A 1 3.38 1.46 -12.88
N GLY A 2 3.13 0.63 -13.89
CA GLY A 2 3.29 -0.82 -13.77
C GLY A 2 4.75 -1.20 -13.55
N THR A 3 4.98 -2.22 -12.74
CA THR A 3 6.28 -2.82 -12.48
C THR A 3 6.55 -3.85 -13.56
N TRP A 4 7.35 -3.51 -14.58
CA TRP A 4 7.73 -4.45 -15.62
C TRP A 4 9.26 -4.59 -15.71
N GLY A 5 9.76 -5.81 -15.60
CA GLY A 5 11.18 -6.11 -15.70
C GLY A 5 11.50 -7.60 -15.59
N THR A 6 12.77 -7.96 -15.77
CA THR A 6 13.21 -9.36 -15.83
C THR A 6 13.32 -10.05 -14.47
N GLY A 7 13.21 -9.29 -13.37
CA GLY A 7 13.24 -9.81 -12.00
C GLY A 7 12.03 -10.68 -11.65
N ILE A 8 12.19 -11.55 -10.64
CA ILE A 8 11.07 -12.37 -10.13
C ILE A 8 9.90 -11.52 -9.67
N SER A 9 10.19 -10.39 -9.02
CA SER A 9 9.20 -9.47 -8.48
C SER A 9 8.91 -8.28 -9.39
N SER A 10 9.36 -8.33 -10.64
CA SER A 10 9.23 -7.21 -11.58
C SER A 10 8.01 -7.38 -12.47
N ASN A 11 6.85 -7.63 -11.86
CA ASN A 11 5.56 -7.84 -12.52
C ASN A 11 4.42 -7.43 -11.57
N ASP A 12 3.38 -6.75 -12.09
CA ASP A 12 2.26 -6.26 -11.27
C ASP A 12 1.45 -7.39 -10.62
N VAL A 13 1.14 -8.46 -11.38
CA VAL A 13 0.46 -9.65 -10.83
C VAL A 13 1.28 -10.27 -9.70
N TYR A 14 2.60 -10.32 -9.85
CA TYR A 14 3.45 -10.81 -8.77
C TYR A 14 3.30 -9.95 -7.51
N GLU A 15 3.38 -8.62 -7.66
CA GLU A 15 3.36 -7.70 -6.50
C GLU A 15 2.00 -7.72 -5.81
N ASP A 16 0.89 -7.75 -6.55
CA ASP A 16 -0.46 -7.81 -5.99
C ASP A 16 -0.67 -9.09 -5.17
N ILE A 17 -0.33 -10.25 -5.75
CA ILE A 17 -0.46 -11.55 -5.07
C ILE A 17 0.47 -11.65 -3.85
N ASN A 18 1.71 -11.17 -3.97
CA ASN A 18 2.66 -11.15 -2.86
C ASN A 18 2.19 -10.20 -1.74
N TYR A 19 1.63 -9.04 -2.09
CA TYR A 19 1.05 -8.11 -1.12
C TYR A 19 -0.12 -8.76 -0.37
N GLU A 20 -1.11 -9.28 -1.10
CA GLU A 20 -2.29 -9.90 -0.48
C GLU A 20 -1.92 -11.11 0.39
N PHE A 21 -1.00 -11.96 -0.09
CA PHE A 21 -0.50 -13.08 0.69
C PHE A 21 0.04 -12.62 2.04
N PHE A 22 0.89 -11.59 2.05
CA PHE A 22 1.49 -11.11 3.28
C PHE A 22 0.55 -10.29 4.15
N GLU A 23 -0.48 -9.65 3.60
CA GLU A 23 -1.55 -9.05 4.39
C GLU A 23 -2.29 -10.11 5.21
N LEU A 24 -2.73 -11.20 4.59
CA LEU A 24 -3.40 -12.31 5.27
C LEU A 24 -2.47 -13.03 6.24
N TYR A 25 -1.21 -13.23 5.87
CA TYR A 25 -0.20 -13.80 6.76
C TYR A 25 0.06 -12.90 7.98
N ASN A 26 0.09 -11.59 7.80
CA ASN A 26 0.26 -10.66 8.92
C ASN A 26 -0.96 -10.65 9.87
N GLN A 27 -2.15 -10.96 9.35
CA GLN A 27 -3.39 -11.10 10.13
C GLN A 27 -3.51 -12.42 10.92
N GLY A 28 -2.57 -13.35 10.77
CA GLY A 28 -2.58 -14.61 11.53
C GLY A 28 -3.06 -15.84 10.73
N MET A 29 -3.41 -15.69 9.45
CA MET A 29 -3.85 -16.82 8.63
C MET A 29 -2.70 -17.80 8.34
N GLU A 30 -2.99 -19.10 8.26
CA GLU A 30 -2.02 -20.14 7.91
C GLU A 30 -1.70 -20.13 6.41
N VAL A 31 -0.45 -20.46 6.05
CA VAL A 31 0.05 -20.39 4.66
C VAL A 31 -0.77 -21.25 3.70
N SER A 32 -1.16 -22.45 4.12
CA SER A 32 -2.01 -23.34 3.33
C SER A 32 -3.40 -22.75 3.06
N ALA A 33 -4.02 -22.13 4.06
CA ALA A 33 -5.32 -21.47 3.93
C ALA A 33 -5.23 -20.24 3.02
N ILE A 34 -4.20 -19.41 3.17
CA ILE A 34 -3.92 -18.26 2.29
C ILE A 34 -3.80 -18.73 0.84
N THR A 35 -3.01 -19.78 0.61
CA THR A 35 -2.77 -20.31 -0.73
C THR A 35 -4.07 -20.78 -1.39
N LEU A 36 -4.91 -21.53 -0.67
CA LEU A 36 -6.21 -21.98 -1.18
C LEU A 36 -7.13 -20.81 -1.50
N LYS A 37 -7.18 -19.80 -0.62
CA LYS A 37 -7.98 -18.59 -0.81
C LYS A 37 -7.54 -17.84 -2.08
N LEU A 38 -6.25 -17.56 -2.23
CA LEU A 38 -5.71 -16.86 -3.39
C LEU A 38 -5.95 -17.62 -4.69
N ILE A 39 -5.82 -18.95 -4.69
CA ILE A 39 -6.14 -19.77 -5.86
C ILE A 39 -7.63 -19.66 -6.23
N GLN A 40 -8.51 -19.63 -5.23
CA GLN A 40 -9.95 -19.54 -5.46
C GLN A 40 -10.38 -18.16 -5.99
N GLU A 41 -9.78 -17.08 -5.48
CA GLU A 41 -10.12 -15.71 -5.83
C GLU A 41 -9.49 -15.25 -7.15
N ASN A 42 -8.39 -15.86 -7.56
CA ASN A 42 -7.60 -15.43 -8.73
C ASN A 42 -7.63 -16.45 -9.89
N LYS A 43 -8.73 -17.18 -10.06
CA LYS A 43 -8.85 -18.17 -11.15
C LYS A 43 -8.63 -17.57 -12.53
N GLU A 44 -9.09 -16.35 -12.76
CA GLU A 44 -8.90 -15.63 -14.01
C GLU A 44 -7.41 -15.43 -14.34
N LEU A 45 -6.58 -15.13 -13.34
CA LEU A 45 -5.12 -15.03 -13.50
C LEU A 45 -4.47 -16.40 -13.75
N ILE A 46 -4.99 -17.46 -13.11
CA ILE A 46 -4.48 -18.82 -13.26
C ILE A 46 -4.81 -19.39 -14.65
N ASP A 47 -5.96 -19.02 -15.21
CA ASP A 47 -6.39 -19.44 -16.54
C ASP A 47 -5.82 -18.54 -17.66
N SER A 48 -5.29 -17.35 -17.31
CA SER A 48 -4.61 -16.44 -18.23
C SER A 48 -3.23 -16.97 -18.65
N HIS A 49 -3.03 -17.13 -19.95
CA HIS A 49 -1.74 -17.55 -20.52
C HIS A 49 -0.61 -16.55 -20.20
N GLU A 50 -0.92 -15.26 -20.03
CA GLU A 50 0.07 -14.21 -19.77
C GLU A 50 0.42 -14.11 -18.27
N ASP A 51 -0.55 -14.35 -17.38
CA ASP A 51 -0.41 -14.04 -15.95
C ASP A 51 -0.11 -15.26 -15.08
N GLN A 52 -0.54 -16.45 -15.50
CA GLN A 52 -0.47 -17.67 -14.71
C GLN A 52 0.93 -17.94 -14.12
N ASN A 53 1.97 -17.72 -14.92
CA ASN A 53 3.36 -17.94 -14.48
C ASN A 53 3.73 -16.99 -13.32
N ASN A 54 3.38 -15.71 -13.43
CA ASN A 54 3.69 -14.72 -12.41
C ASN A 54 2.91 -14.98 -11.12
N PHE A 55 1.65 -15.42 -11.22
CA PHE A 55 0.86 -15.87 -10.07
C PHE A 55 1.58 -17.00 -9.30
N TRP A 56 1.95 -18.08 -9.99
CA TRP A 56 2.60 -19.22 -9.34
C TRP A 56 3.97 -18.86 -8.75
N ILE A 57 4.74 -18.03 -9.46
CA ILE A 57 6.03 -17.51 -8.97
C ILE A 57 5.84 -16.73 -7.66
N ALA A 58 4.80 -15.89 -7.57
CA ALA A 58 4.48 -15.12 -6.37
C ALA A 58 4.09 -16.02 -5.19
N ILE A 59 3.23 -17.03 -5.42
CA ILE A 59 2.84 -18.01 -4.39
C ILE A 59 4.06 -18.78 -3.89
N ALA A 60 4.86 -19.34 -4.79
CA ALA A 60 6.04 -20.12 -4.42
C ALA A 60 7.05 -19.29 -3.62
N LYS A 61 7.28 -18.05 -4.06
CA LYS A 61 8.21 -17.15 -3.39
C LYS A 61 7.71 -16.79 -1.97
N SER A 62 6.42 -16.53 -1.84
CA SER A 62 5.78 -16.18 -0.57
C SER A 62 5.78 -17.36 0.42
N GLN A 63 5.40 -18.55 -0.03
CA GLN A 63 5.45 -19.78 0.78
C GLN A 63 6.88 -20.11 1.24
N TRP A 64 7.87 -19.99 0.35
CA TRP A 64 9.27 -20.19 0.71
C TRP A 64 9.75 -19.17 1.75
N GLU A 65 9.28 -17.92 1.69
CA GLU A 65 9.59 -16.93 2.72
C GLU A 65 9.02 -17.28 4.09
N CYS A 66 7.88 -17.94 4.13
CA CYS A 66 7.25 -18.44 5.35
C CYS A 66 7.82 -19.79 5.82
N LYS A 67 8.77 -20.38 5.09
CA LYS A 67 9.32 -21.73 5.37
C LYS A 67 8.24 -22.81 5.31
N ASP A 68 7.30 -22.67 4.37
CA ASP A 68 6.17 -23.58 4.20
C ASP A 68 5.85 -23.78 2.71
N LEU A 69 6.89 -24.04 1.92
CA LEU A 69 6.77 -24.27 0.49
C LEU A 69 6.14 -25.64 0.21
N ASP A 70 4.93 -25.64 -0.36
CA ASP A 70 4.25 -26.87 -0.76
C ASP A 70 5.04 -27.55 -1.90
N PRO A 71 5.38 -28.85 -1.78
CA PRO A 71 6.03 -29.61 -2.85
C PRO A 71 5.33 -29.54 -4.20
N LYS A 72 3.99 -29.43 -4.25
CA LYS A 72 3.22 -29.27 -5.49
C LYS A 72 3.53 -27.93 -6.16
N ILE A 73 3.61 -26.86 -5.37
CA ILE A 73 3.96 -25.53 -5.84
C ILE A 73 5.42 -25.48 -6.29
N PHE A 74 6.33 -26.12 -5.56
CA PHE A 74 7.72 -26.27 -6.00
C PHE A 74 7.81 -26.97 -7.36
N ASN A 75 7.08 -28.07 -7.55
CA ASN A 75 7.06 -28.80 -8.83
C ASN A 75 6.46 -27.96 -9.97
N GLN A 76 5.47 -27.11 -9.68
CA GLN A 76 4.93 -26.16 -10.65
C GLN A 76 6.01 -25.16 -11.12
N ILE A 77 6.79 -24.60 -10.20
CA ILE A 77 7.91 -23.70 -10.57
C ILE A 77 8.97 -24.47 -11.36
N LYS A 78 9.29 -25.69 -10.93
CA LYS A 78 10.24 -26.54 -11.63
C LYS A 78 9.82 -26.76 -13.09
N ASP A 79 8.55 -27.09 -13.34
CA ASP A 79 8.01 -27.23 -14.70
C ASP A 79 8.10 -25.92 -15.50
N ILE A 80 7.72 -24.77 -14.92
CA ILE A 80 7.82 -23.46 -15.60
C ILE A 80 9.25 -23.18 -16.08
N VAL A 81 10.25 -23.47 -15.24
CA VAL A 81 11.67 -23.25 -15.56
C VAL A 81 12.20 -24.27 -16.56
N GLU A 82 11.97 -25.56 -16.34
CA GLU A 82 12.55 -26.64 -17.17
C GLU A 82 11.90 -26.71 -18.56
N SER A 83 10.58 -26.48 -18.66
CA SER A 83 9.87 -26.48 -19.95
C SER A 83 10.08 -25.19 -20.76
N GLY A 84 10.62 -24.15 -20.11
CA GLY A 84 10.82 -22.82 -20.67
C GLY A 84 9.53 -22.11 -21.05
N LYS A 85 8.38 -22.44 -20.43
CA LYS A 85 7.07 -21.84 -20.74
C LYS A 85 7.06 -20.31 -20.55
N ASP A 86 7.63 -19.82 -19.46
CA ASP A 86 7.75 -18.37 -19.20
C ASP A 86 8.59 -17.67 -20.30
N ILE A 87 9.71 -18.26 -20.70
CA ILE A 87 10.57 -17.71 -21.75
C ILE A 87 9.88 -17.72 -23.13
N LYS A 88 9.07 -18.74 -23.42
CA LYS A 88 8.28 -18.81 -24.66
C LYS A 88 7.21 -17.70 -24.69
N LEU A 89 6.51 -17.48 -23.57
CA LEU A 89 5.57 -16.38 -23.42
C LEU A 89 6.26 -15.03 -23.64
N TRP A 90 7.39 -14.78 -22.98
CA TRP A 90 8.14 -13.53 -23.15
C TRP A 90 8.57 -13.30 -24.61
N LYS A 91 8.93 -14.37 -25.32
CA LYS A 91 9.26 -14.30 -26.74
C LYS A 91 8.05 -13.95 -27.61
N GLN A 92 6.84 -14.40 -27.25
CA GLN A 92 5.59 -14.02 -27.93
C GLN A 92 5.20 -12.56 -27.68
N LEU A 93 5.61 -12.01 -26.53
CA LEU A 93 5.42 -10.61 -26.16
C LEU A 93 6.56 -9.70 -26.67
N ASP A 94 7.29 -10.14 -27.71
CA ASP A 94 8.39 -9.41 -28.36
C ASP A 94 9.51 -8.94 -27.41
N ALA A 95 9.77 -9.68 -26.32
CA ALA A 95 10.89 -9.38 -25.43
C ALA A 95 12.24 -9.53 -26.16
N SER A 96 13.18 -8.62 -25.86
CA SER A 96 14.52 -8.65 -26.45
C SER A 96 15.30 -9.92 -26.07
N GLU A 97 16.23 -10.38 -26.93
CA GLU A 97 17.09 -11.54 -26.62
C GLU A 97 17.89 -11.33 -25.32
N SER A 98 18.29 -10.09 -25.05
CA SER A 98 18.97 -9.72 -23.80
C SER A 98 18.07 -9.99 -22.59
N ASP A 99 16.79 -9.62 -22.68
CA ASP A 99 15.85 -9.77 -21.57
C ASP A 99 15.40 -11.23 -21.39
N LEU A 100 15.23 -11.99 -22.47
CA LEU A 100 15.01 -13.43 -22.42
C LEU A 100 16.16 -14.14 -21.68
N THR A 101 17.40 -13.77 -22.00
CA THR A 101 18.60 -14.34 -21.35
C THR A 101 18.65 -13.99 -19.86
N LYS A 102 18.36 -12.74 -19.51
CA LYS A 102 18.29 -12.30 -18.10
C LYS A 102 17.17 -13.03 -17.35
N ARG A 103 15.95 -13.07 -17.91
CA ARG A 103 14.78 -13.72 -17.31
C ARG A 103 15.05 -15.19 -17.05
N LYS A 104 15.62 -15.91 -18.02
CA LYS A 104 16.01 -17.32 -17.86
C LYS A 104 16.95 -17.53 -16.67
N LYS A 105 18.02 -16.73 -16.59
CA LYS A 105 18.97 -16.80 -15.47
C LYS A 105 18.32 -16.48 -14.13
N VAL A 106 17.40 -15.51 -14.10
CA VAL A 106 16.64 -15.14 -12.90
C VAL A 106 15.75 -16.30 -12.44
N LEU A 107 15.07 -16.99 -13.35
CA LEU A 107 14.24 -18.16 -13.07
C LEU A 107 15.05 -19.35 -12.56
N GLU A 108 16.19 -19.66 -13.20
CA GLU A 108 17.10 -20.73 -12.76
C GLU A 108 17.65 -20.46 -11.35
N ASN A 109 18.07 -19.22 -11.08
CA ASN A 109 18.51 -18.81 -9.76
C ASN A 109 17.39 -18.89 -8.71
N PHE A 110 16.15 -18.55 -9.12
CA PHE A 110 15.00 -18.65 -8.24
C PHE A 110 14.68 -20.10 -7.89
N LEU A 111 14.67 -21.02 -8.86
CA LEU A 111 14.47 -22.45 -8.63
C LEU A 111 15.54 -23.02 -7.70
N ASN A 112 16.82 -22.69 -7.94
CA ASN A 112 17.94 -23.10 -7.09
C ASN A 112 17.84 -22.55 -5.66
N LYS A 113 17.25 -21.36 -5.50
CA LYS A 113 17.04 -20.75 -4.19
C LYS A 113 15.96 -21.49 -3.40
N ILE A 114 14.81 -21.74 -4.03
CA ILE A 114 13.66 -22.36 -3.37
C ILE A 114 13.80 -23.87 -3.17
N SER A 115 14.73 -24.53 -3.87
CA SER A 115 15.06 -25.95 -3.64
C SER A 115 15.76 -26.20 -2.30
N THR A 116 16.31 -25.15 -1.69
CA THR A 116 16.85 -25.20 -0.33
C THR A 116 15.84 -24.61 0.64
N GLU A 117 15.62 -25.29 1.77
CA GLU A 117 14.74 -24.78 2.81
C GLU A 117 15.28 -23.46 3.38
N LYS A 118 14.39 -22.50 3.60
CA LYS A 118 14.75 -21.23 4.22
C LYS A 118 15.11 -21.45 5.70
N LYS A 119 16.22 -20.86 6.15
CA LYS A 119 16.70 -20.99 7.54
C LYS A 119 15.67 -20.56 8.59
N THR A 120 14.97 -19.45 8.33
CA THR A 120 13.99 -18.87 9.26
C THR A 120 12.77 -18.36 8.48
N ALA A 121 11.59 -18.59 9.05
CA ALA A 121 10.35 -18.04 8.52
C ALA A 121 10.32 -16.52 8.66
N ARG A 122 9.72 -15.85 7.68
CA ARG A 122 9.43 -14.42 7.75
C ARG A 122 8.54 -14.14 8.96
N ARG A 123 8.96 -13.18 9.79
CA ARG A 123 8.17 -12.75 10.95
C ARG A 123 6.90 -12.05 10.47
N ARG A 124 5.76 -12.42 11.06
CA ARG A 124 4.50 -11.70 10.87
C ARG A 124 4.66 -10.26 11.39
N LYS A 125 4.20 -9.29 10.61
CA LYS A 125 4.14 -7.88 11.02
C LYS A 125 2.74 -7.60 11.56
N VAL A 126 2.63 -7.32 12.86
CA VAL A 126 1.34 -6.92 13.44
C VAL A 126 1.07 -5.47 13.03
N LYS A 127 -0.03 -5.25 12.28
CA LYS A 127 -0.53 -3.89 12.04
C LYS A 127 -1.04 -3.32 13.35
N LYS A 128 -0.47 -2.19 13.77
CA LYS A 128 -0.95 -1.47 14.95
C LYS A 128 -2.14 -0.63 14.54
N LEU A 129 -3.32 -0.99 15.02
CA LEU A 129 -4.50 -0.16 14.85
C LEU A 129 -4.41 1.06 15.77
N ARG A 130 -4.94 2.18 15.28
CA ARG A 130 -4.89 3.50 15.89
C ARG A 130 -6.24 4.16 15.74
N ASN A 131 -6.59 4.93 16.77
CA ASN A 131 -7.69 5.87 16.67
C ASN A 131 -7.14 7.22 16.22
N ALA A 132 -7.98 8.00 15.56
CA ALA A 132 -7.71 9.40 15.32
C ALA A 132 -7.48 10.16 16.65
N ILE A 133 -6.75 11.28 16.58
CA ILE A 133 -6.38 12.05 17.78
C ILE A 133 -7.59 12.82 18.31
N PHE A 134 -8.35 13.38 17.38
CA PHE A 134 -9.56 14.16 17.65
C PHE A 134 -10.80 13.38 17.22
N GLU A 135 -11.95 13.78 17.74
CA GLU A 135 -13.25 13.24 17.38
C GLU A 135 -13.96 14.13 16.36
N LYS A 136 -14.86 13.53 15.58
CA LYS A 136 -15.68 14.26 14.63
C LYS A 136 -16.52 15.31 15.35
N GLY A 137 -16.42 16.56 14.88
CA GLY A 137 -17.09 17.71 15.49
C GLY A 137 -16.22 18.54 16.42
N ASP A 138 -14.99 18.10 16.71
CA ASP A 138 -14.07 18.89 17.54
C ASP A 138 -13.69 20.21 16.85
N CYS A 139 -13.67 21.27 17.65
CA CYS A 139 -13.19 22.59 17.27
C CYS A 139 -11.75 22.75 17.79
N LEU A 140 -10.80 22.75 16.86
CA LEU A 140 -9.38 22.81 17.16
C LEU A 140 -8.89 24.25 17.06
N ILE A 141 -8.01 24.62 17.97
CA ILE A 141 -7.37 25.94 17.98
C ILE A 141 -5.87 25.76 17.85
N PHE A 142 -5.24 26.58 17.02
CA PHE A 142 -3.78 26.61 16.91
C PHE A 142 -3.30 28.05 16.79
N LYS A 143 -2.06 28.30 17.18
CA LYS A 143 -1.43 29.62 17.09
C LYS A 143 -0.52 29.71 15.88
N LEU A 144 -0.55 30.86 15.21
CA LEU A 144 0.41 31.24 14.19
C LEU A 144 1.64 31.91 14.83
N SER A 145 2.69 32.11 14.03
CA SER A 145 3.94 32.77 14.46
C SER A 145 3.75 34.22 14.92
N ASP A 146 2.64 34.85 14.54
CA ASP A 146 2.24 36.21 14.94
C ASP A 146 1.36 36.23 16.21
N GLU A 147 1.27 35.10 16.95
CA GLU A 147 0.50 34.91 18.20
C GLU A 147 -1.03 34.95 18.05
N ASP A 148 -1.56 35.17 16.84
CA ASP A 148 -2.98 35.06 16.58
C ASP A 148 -3.43 33.59 16.60
N TYR A 149 -4.61 33.37 17.17
CA TYR A 149 -5.32 32.10 17.17
C TYR A 149 -6.10 31.90 15.89
N CYS A 150 -5.93 30.72 15.31
CA CYS A 150 -6.70 30.20 14.19
C CYS A 150 -7.58 29.04 14.63
N GLY A 151 -8.67 28.82 13.89
CA GLY A 151 -9.61 27.73 14.14
C GLY A 151 -9.62 26.71 13.02
N ALA A 152 -9.72 25.43 13.37
CA ALA A 152 -9.96 24.32 12.45
C ALA A 152 -11.07 23.41 12.99
N PHE A 153 -11.74 22.68 12.09
CA PHE A 153 -12.85 21.79 12.44
C PHE A 153 -12.56 20.37 11.97
N VAL A 154 -12.89 19.38 12.81
CA VAL A 154 -12.74 17.97 12.46
C VAL A 154 -14.01 17.47 11.77
N LEU A 155 -13.91 17.24 10.47
CA LEU A 155 -15.02 16.77 9.63
C LEU A 155 -15.27 15.27 9.77
N GLU A 156 -14.21 14.48 9.94
CA GLU A 156 -14.29 13.02 10.06
C GLU A 156 -13.12 12.47 10.87
N SER A 157 -13.33 11.32 11.51
CA SER A 157 -12.35 10.68 12.38
C SER A 157 -12.38 9.16 12.23
N GLU A 158 -11.24 8.57 11.90
CA GLU A 158 -11.10 7.13 11.80
C GLU A 158 -10.88 6.47 13.16
N LYS A 159 -11.42 5.26 13.33
CA LYS A 159 -11.20 4.43 14.51
C LYS A 159 -10.72 3.06 14.09
N GLU A 160 -9.80 2.49 14.86
CA GLU A 160 -9.24 1.17 14.63
C GLU A 160 -8.63 0.98 13.22
N THR A 161 -7.98 2.01 12.67
CA THR A 161 -7.30 1.95 11.36
C THR A 161 -5.78 1.96 11.51
N GLU A 162 -5.03 1.66 10.44
CA GLU A 162 -3.56 1.67 10.48
C GLU A 162 -2.99 3.09 10.73
N PHE A 163 -3.73 4.11 10.33
CA PHE A 163 -3.26 5.51 10.34
C PHE A 163 -3.95 6.38 11.39
N GLY A 164 -5.20 6.08 11.75
CA GLY A 164 -6.02 6.92 12.64
C GLY A 164 -6.16 8.33 12.09
N LEU A 165 -6.76 8.48 10.91
CA LEU A 165 -6.81 9.78 10.24
C LEU A 165 -7.90 10.71 10.81
N ASN A 166 -7.58 12.00 10.90
CA ASN A 166 -8.56 13.08 11.06
C ASN A 166 -8.67 13.86 9.74
N LEU A 167 -9.89 14.05 9.23
CA LEU A 167 -10.15 15.01 8.15
C LEU A 167 -10.40 16.37 8.78
N ILE A 168 -9.48 17.32 8.57
CA ILE A 168 -9.52 18.62 9.21
C ILE A 168 -9.69 19.70 8.15
N VAL A 169 -10.57 20.66 8.42
CA VAL A 169 -10.76 21.86 7.62
C VAL A 169 -10.29 23.09 8.39
N VAL A 170 -9.48 23.93 7.73
CA VAL A 170 -9.06 25.22 8.30
C VAL A 170 -10.13 26.26 8.02
N THR A 171 -10.44 27.07 9.03
CA THR A 171 -11.44 28.14 8.91
C THR A 171 -10.79 29.50 8.69
N ASN A 172 -11.60 30.49 8.34
CA ASN A 172 -11.19 31.89 8.25
C ASN A 172 -11.04 32.59 9.62
N ILE A 173 -11.13 31.87 10.74
CA ILE A 173 -10.93 32.43 12.08
C ILE A 173 -9.46 32.83 12.22
N LYS A 174 -9.24 34.11 12.54
CA LYS A 174 -7.96 34.66 12.99
C LYS A 174 -8.25 35.72 14.05
N LYS A 175 -7.87 35.47 15.30
CA LYS A 175 -8.15 36.34 16.45
C LYS A 175 -6.98 36.38 17.43
N THR A 176 -6.75 37.52 18.05
CA THR A 176 -5.74 37.66 19.11
C THR A 176 -6.18 37.00 20.44
N GLU A 177 -7.49 36.81 20.64
CA GLU A 177 -8.05 36.06 21.77
C GLU A 177 -8.49 34.65 21.34
N LYS A 178 -8.54 33.72 22.31
CA LYS A 178 -8.89 32.32 22.05
C LYS A 178 -10.32 32.21 21.48
N PRO A 179 -10.52 31.63 20.29
CA PRO A 179 -11.83 31.50 19.66
C PRO A 179 -12.82 30.71 20.52
N THR A 180 -14.07 31.11 20.47
CA THR A 180 -15.19 30.43 21.16
C THR A 180 -15.98 29.57 20.18
N VAL A 181 -16.81 28.65 20.69
CA VAL A 181 -17.68 27.81 19.84
C VAL A 181 -18.57 28.64 18.91
N LYS A 182 -19.07 29.80 19.38
CA LYS A 182 -19.87 30.72 18.55
C LYS A 182 -19.09 31.27 17.36
N ASP A 183 -17.77 31.42 17.50
CA ASP A 183 -16.92 31.85 16.40
C ASP A 183 -16.87 30.78 15.32
N PHE A 184 -16.77 29.51 15.71
CA PHE A 184 -16.82 28.36 14.80
C PHE A 184 -18.18 28.21 14.10
N GLU A 185 -19.30 28.47 14.79
CA GLU A 185 -20.65 28.44 14.18
C GLU A 185 -20.82 29.44 13.02
N SER A 186 -20.14 30.60 13.12
CA SER A 186 -20.18 31.65 12.09
C SER A 186 -19.03 31.58 11.08
N ALA A 187 -18.07 30.67 11.31
CA ALA A 187 -16.86 30.59 10.53
C ALA A 187 -17.11 30.03 9.12
N LYS A 188 -16.27 30.45 8.19
CA LYS A 188 -16.25 29.92 6.82
C LYS A 188 -14.98 29.13 6.60
N VAL A 189 -15.04 28.17 5.69
CA VAL A 189 -13.87 27.41 5.25
C VAL A 189 -12.88 28.36 4.58
N LEU A 190 -11.62 28.27 4.99
CA LEU A 190 -10.54 28.99 4.35
C LEU A 190 -10.22 28.32 3.01
N TYR A 191 -9.97 29.11 1.98
CA TYR A 191 -9.56 28.62 0.68
C TYR A 191 -8.26 29.30 0.24
N HIS A 192 -7.47 28.61 -0.57
CA HIS A 192 -6.37 29.20 -1.31
C HIS A 192 -6.63 29.12 -2.81
N LEU A 193 -5.89 29.92 -3.59
CA LEU A 193 -5.90 29.82 -5.03
C LEU A 193 -4.86 28.79 -5.47
N GLU A 194 -5.32 27.69 -6.07
CA GLU A 194 -4.44 26.65 -6.61
C GLU A 194 -4.24 26.87 -8.12
N GLN A 195 -3.00 26.82 -8.57
CA GLN A 195 -2.65 26.94 -9.98
C GLN A 195 -2.91 25.62 -10.71
N GLN A 196 -3.77 25.68 -11.72
CA GLN A 196 -4.07 24.57 -12.61
C GLN A 196 -3.01 24.44 -13.72
N ILE A 197 -3.00 23.29 -14.39
CA ILE A 197 -2.09 22.97 -15.52
C ILE A 197 -2.12 24.07 -16.60
N ASN A 198 -3.27 24.71 -16.78
CA ASN A 198 -3.49 25.77 -17.78
C ASN A 198 -3.09 27.19 -17.31
N LYS A 199 -2.42 27.33 -16.15
CA LYS A 199 -2.12 28.63 -15.49
C LYS A 199 -3.35 29.42 -15.02
N GLU A 200 -4.51 28.79 -14.97
CA GLU A 200 -5.70 29.34 -14.32
C GLU A 200 -5.61 29.10 -12.80
N PHE A 201 -6.12 30.04 -12.00
CA PHE A 201 -6.21 29.89 -10.55
C PHE A 201 -7.65 29.61 -10.15
N LYS A 202 -7.87 28.54 -9.38
CA LYS A 202 -9.19 28.19 -8.84
C LYS A 202 -9.15 28.17 -7.31
N PRO A 203 -10.22 28.63 -6.64
CA PRO A 203 -10.32 28.50 -5.19
C PRO A 203 -10.44 27.02 -4.83
N GLN A 204 -9.67 26.61 -3.82
CA GLN A 204 -9.67 25.26 -3.26
C GLN A 204 -9.75 25.37 -1.74
N GLU A 205 -10.67 24.61 -1.13
CA GLU A 205 -10.80 24.58 0.31
C GLU A 205 -9.55 23.99 0.99
N GLN A 206 -9.17 24.56 2.13
CA GLN A 206 -8.08 24.03 2.96
C GLN A 206 -8.58 22.87 3.81
N ILE A 207 -8.75 21.72 3.16
CA ILE A 207 -9.14 20.46 3.78
C ILE A 207 -8.02 19.46 3.58
N SER A 208 -7.63 18.76 4.64
CA SER A 208 -6.55 17.77 4.57
C SER A 208 -6.72 16.64 5.58
N TRP A 209 -6.18 15.47 5.22
CA TRP A 209 -6.08 14.32 6.11
C TRP A 209 -4.80 14.40 6.94
N TYR A 210 -4.94 14.21 8.25
CA TYR A 210 -3.84 14.23 9.21
C TYR A 210 -3.68 12.88 9.89
N TYR A 211 -2.44 12.41 9.96
CA TYR A 211 -2.08 11.12 10.56
C TYR A 211 -1.91 11.24 12.07
N ALA A 212 -2.59 10.38 12.84
CA ALA A 212 -2.35 10.28 14.28
C ALA A 212 -0.88 9.95 14.61
N GLN A 213 -0.21 9.16 13.77
CA GLN A 213 1.19 8.76 13.99
C GLN A 213 2.18 9.94 14.09
N PHE A 214 1.91 11.02 13.36
CA PHE A 214 2.83 12.15 13.26
C PHE A 214 2.40 13.33 14.12
N PHE A 215 1.29 13.21 14.87
CA PHE A 215 0.76 14.29 15.69
C PHE A 215 1.79 14.84 16.69
N ASN A 216 2.49 13.97 17.42
CA ASN A 216 3.54 14.39 18.37
C ASN A 216 4.77 15.04 17.72
N LYS A 217 4.90 14.95 16.39
CA LYS A 217 5.98 15.56 15.60
C LYS A 217 5.52 16.78 14.81
N ALA A 218 4.24 17.14 14.89
CA ALA A 218 3.71 18.31 14.19
C ALA A 218 4.32 19.59 14.77
N GLU A 219 4.75 20.48 13.88
CA GLU A 219 5.24 21.81 14.28
C GLU A 219 4.09 22.65 14.84
N THR A 220 2.92 22.55 14.20
CA THR A 220 1.68 23.17 14.67
C THR A 220 1.08 22.34 15.80
N LYS A 221 0.94 22.95 16.97
CA LYS A 221 0.25 22.34 18.12
C LYS A 221 -1.21 22.77 18.09
N PHE A 222 -2.08 21.77 18.01
CA PHE A 222 -3.52 21.94 18.14
C PHE A 222 -3.91 21.74 19.61
N GLU A 223 -4.76 22.63 20.10
CA GLU A 223 -5.48 22.53 21.39
C GLU A 223 -6.96 22.27 21.17
#